data_AF-A0A428VUW4-F1
#
_entry.id   AF-A0A428VUW4-F1
#
_cell.length_a   1.000
_cell.length_b   1.000
_cell.length_c   1.000
_cell.angle_alpha   90.00
_cell.angle_beta   90.00
_cell.angle_gamma   90.00
#
_symmetry.space_group_name_H-M   'P 1'
#
loop_
_entity.id
_entity.type
_entity.pdbx_description
1 polymer ?
#
loop_
_entity_poly.entity_id
_entity_poly.type
_entity_poly.pdbx_seq_one_letter_code
_entity_poly.pdbx_strand_id
1 'polypeptide(L)'
;PPLVLLNGDDLDYAKIRLDPRSWNTALGALSGLPDPITRAVVWNTARDMVRDGELAPGGYLRAVRAHLPYETDLAIVQGVLGFARHQIADRHLPPPDRPEALDGLTAVCRDLLDRTADGGNPGLRLAAARGCLDNLTDPGELRAWLTAGTVPGGPALDPELRWRLLLRLTVLGAAGPADIDTALADDPGATGREGAARCRAALPDPAAKETAWNALFDSDDLSNRFVKATAEGFWQPEQRDLLTGYVRRYHPAAVAAAARRGPAIATILGREGYPAHALDEETLRLGRECLRRDEPVPALRRTLDDQLDDLARILRARTIHTTGHTTGAG
;
A
#
# COMPACT_ATOMS: atom_id res chain seq x y z
N PRO A 1 11.62 28.79 -21.40
CA PRO A 1 11.83 28.51 -19.95
C PRO A 1 12.36 27.07 -19.78
N PRO A 2 13.02 26.73 -18.67
CA PRO A 2 13.48 25.36 -18.42
C PRO A 2 12.33 24.39 -18.07
N LEU A 3 11.25 24.88 -17.48
CA LEU A 3 10.02 24.14 -17.17
C LEU A 3 8.80 24.96 -17.62
N VAL A 4 7.85 24.31 -18.30
CA VAL A 4 6.49 24.81 -18.53
C VAL A 4 5.53 23.83 -17.88
N LEU A 5 4.90 24.22 -16.77
CA LEU A 5 3.91 23.39 -16.08
C LEU A 5 2.50 23.88 -16.43
N LEU A 6 1.74 23.04 -17.12
CA LEU A 6 0.31 23.27 -17.33
C LEU A 6 -0.44 22.96 -16.03
N ASN A 7 -1.51 23.73 -15.76
CA ASN A 7 -2.33 23.58 -14.55
C ASN A 7 -1.52 23.66 -13.23
N GLY A 8 -0.53 24.56 -13.16
CA GLY A 8 0.38 24.65 -12.00
C GLY A 8 -0.30 24.99 -10.67
N ASP A 9 -1.45 25.65 -10.73
CA ASP A 9 -2.28 26.00 -9.56
C ASP A 9 -3.41 24.97 -9.29
N ASP A 10 -3.44 23.86 -10.04
CA ASP A 10 -4.42 22.77 -9.92
C ASP A 10 -5.89 23.22 -9.99
N LEU A 11 -6.21 24.13 -10.92
CA LEU A 11 -7.55 24.73 -11.07
C LEU A 11 -8.49 23.90 -11.96
N ASP A 12 -7.95 22.97 -12.75
CA ASP A 12 -8.69 22.11 -13.66
C ASP A 12 -8.47 20.62 -13.37
N TYR A 13 -9.46 19.79 -13.69
CA TYR A 13 -9.34 18.34 -13.60
C TYR A 13 -8.79 17.76 -14.91
N ALA A 14 -7.46 17.81 -15.07
CA ALA A 14 -6.77 17.37 -16.29
C ALA A 14 -5.52 16.54 -15.99
N LYS A 15 -5.26 15.52 -16.82
CA LYS A 15 -3.96 14.84 -16.86
C LYS A 15 -2.94 15.72 -17.57
N ILE A 16 -1.81 15.97 -16.93
CA ILE A 16 -0.73 16.77 -17.50
C ILE A 16 0.32 15.85 -18.12
N ARG A 17 0.89 16.28 -19.25
CA ARG A 17 2.07 15.66 -19.88
C ARG A 17 3.07 16.74 -20.22
N LEU A 18 4.22 16.66 -19.56
CA LEU A 18 5.33 17.57 -19.80
C LEU A 18 6.10 17.11 -21.03
N ASP A 19 6.55 18.06 -21.83
CA ASP A 19 7.53 17.77 -22.87
C ASP A 19 8.84 17.23 -22.22
N PRO A 20 9.68 16.48 -22.95
CA PRO A 20 10.86 15.84 -22.37
C PRO A 20 11.81 16.79 -21.63
N ARG A 21 11.94 18.04 -22.09
CA ARG A 21 12.80 19.03 -21.42
C ARG A 21 12.19 19.48 -20.10
N SER A 22 10.89 19.78 -20.09
CA SER A 22 10.15 20.13 -18.88
C SER A 22 10.14 18.98 -17.87
N TRP A 23 9.92 17.74 -18.33
CA TRP A 23 9.94 16.56 -17.49
C TRP A 23 11.29 16.33 -16.82
N ASN A 24 12.38 16.35 -17.59
CA ASN A 24 13.73 16.19 -17.06
C ASN A 24 14.09 17.31 -16.07
N THR A 25 13.65 18.54 -16.36
CA THR A 25 13.84 19.67 -15.44
C THR A 25 13.06 19.46 -14.14
N ALA A 26 11.80 19.04 -14.22
CA ALA A 26 10.97 18.76 -13.06
C ALA A 26 11.59 17.66 -12.19
N LEU A 27 12.08 16.56 -12.79
CA LEU A 27 12.79 15.49 -12.07
C LEU A 27 14.16 15.88 -11.50
N GLY A 28 14.75 17.00 -11.92
CA GLY A 28 16.00 17.51 -11.36
C GLY A 28 15.79 18.52 -10.23
N ALA A 29 14.60 19.14 -10.16
CA ALA A 29 14.36 20.31 -9.32
C ALA A 29 13.05 20.26 -8.52
N LEU A 30 12.34 19.13 -8.49
CA LEU A 30 10.99 19.01 -7.92
C LEU A 30 10.89 19.63 -6.52
N SER A 31 11.76 19.21 -5.60
CA SER A 31 11.77 19.72 -4.22
C SER A 31 12.20 21.19 -4.09
N GLY A 32 12.78 21.77 -5.14
CA GLY A 32 13.17 23.19 -5.21
C GLY A 32 12.05 24.10 -5.74
N LEU A 33 10.94 23.56 -6.24
CA LEU A 33 9.78 24.36 -6.63
C LEU A 33 9.16 25.00 -5.38
N PRO A 34 8.94 26.32 -5.35
CA PRO A 34 8.59 27.04 -4.12
C PRO A 34 7.19 26.69 -3.62
N ASP A 35 6.24 26.53 -4.54
CA ASP A 35 4.83 26.34 -4.22
C ASP A 35 4.47 24.84 -4.04
N PRO A 36 3.83 24.45 -2.92
CA PRO A 36 3.39 23.07 -2.69
C PRO A 36 2.39 22.55 -3.72
N ILE A 37 1.46 23.37 -4.22
CA ILE A 37 0.47 22.93 -5.22
C ILE A 37 1.18 22.56 -6.51
N THR A 38 2.13 23.38 -6.95
CA THR A 38 3.01 23.11 -8.10
C THR A 38 3.75 21.78 -7.92
N ARG A 39 4.32 21.51 -6.73
CA ARG A 39 4.97 20.21 -6.44
C ARG A 39 3.99 19.06 -6.49
N ALA A 40 2.78 19.24 -5.95
CA ALA A 40 1.73 18.23 -5.99
C ALA A 40 1.32 17.88 -7.43
N VAL A 41 1.19 18.87 -8.33
CA VAL A 41 0.90 18.65 -9.75
C VAL A 41 2.00 17.83 -10.43
N VAL A 42 3.27 18.12 -10.15
CA VAL A 42 4.40 17.33 -10.69
C VAL A 42 4.37 15.89 -10.16
N TRP A 43 4.12 15.68 -8.87
CA TRP A 43 3.97 14.35 -8.29
C TRP A 43 2.79 13.58 -8.87
N ASN A 44 1.64 14.23 -9.06
CA ASN A 44 0.46 13.63 -9.67
C ASN A 44 0.72 13.27 -11.14
N THR A 45 1.41 14.14 -11.88
CA THR A 45 1.87 13.84 -13.24
C THR A 45 2.73 12.58 -13.27
N ALA A 46 3.70 12.46 -12.36
CA ALA A 46 4.54 11.27 -12.25
C ALA A 46 3.73 10.00 -11.93
N ARG A 47 2.74 10.07 -11.02
CA ARG A 47 1.85 8.94 -10.68
C ARG A 47 1.02 8.50 -11.87
N ASP A 48 0.46 9.44 -12.62
CA ASP A 48 -0.36 9.14 -13.80
C ASP A 48 0.49 8.55 -14.92
N MET A 49 1.71 9.04 -15.13
CA MET A 49 2.65 8.45 -16.10
C MET A 49 3.01 7.01 -15.75
N VAL A 50 3.18 6.65 -14.47
CA VAL A 50 3.37 5.23 -14.08
C VAL A 50 2.14 4.41 -14.45
N ARG A 51 0.95 4.89 -14.08
CA ARG A 51 -0.32 4.20 -14.32
C ARG A 51 -0.59 4.01 -15.81
N ASP A 52 -0.20 4.96 -16.64
CA ASP A 52 -0.42 4.91 -18.09
C ASP A 52 0.72 4.20 -18.84
N GLY A 53 1.77 3.74 -18.12
CA GLY A 53 2.87 2.98 -18.71
C GLY A 53 3.98 3.84 -19.34
N GLU A 54 3.98 5.15 -19.09
CA GLU A 54 4.92 6.14 -19.65
C GLU A 54 6.14 6.39 -18.76
N LEU A 55 6.04 6.10 -17.46
CA LEU A 55 7.14 6.18 -16.50
C LEU A 55 7.37 4.81 -15.84
N ALA A 56 8.61 4.33 -15.91
CA ALA A 56 9.00 3.10 -15.22
C ALA A 56 8.82 3.22 -13.71
N PRO A 57 8.33 2.18 -13.01
CA PRO A 57 8.16 2.20 -11.56
C PRO A 57 9.45 2.57 -10.81
N GLY A 58 10.60 2.04 -11.26
CA GLY A 58 11.90 2.41 -10.72
C GLY A 58 12.28 3.89 -10.96
N GLY A 59 11.79 4.50 -12.04
CA GLY A 59 11.93 5.95 -12.28
C GLY A 59 11.19 6.79 -11.24
N TYR A 60 9.97 6.37 -10.87
CA TYR A 60 9.23 7.00 -9.78
C TYR A 60 9.97 6.86 -8.44
N LEU A 61 10.48 5.67 -8.10
CA LEU A 61 11.23 5.46 -6.86
C LEU A 61 12.53 6.29 -6.79
N ARG A 62 13.23 6.47 -7.92
CA ARG A 62 14.38 7.38 -7.99
C ARG A 62 13.98 8.82 -7.70
N ALA A 63 12.85 9.29 -8.26
CA ALA A 63 12.34 10.63 -7.97
C ALA A 63 11.98 10.77 -6.48
N VAL A 64 11.35 9.74 -5.88
CA VAL A 64 11.04 9.68 -4.44
C VAL A 64 12.31 9.81 -3.61
N ARG A 65 13.35 9.01 -3.91
CA ARG A 65 14.63 9.05 -3.20
C ARG A 65 15.30 10.42 -3.27
N ALA A 66 15.24 11.07 -4.43
CA ALA A 66 15.92 12.34 -4.70
C ALA A 66 15.21 13.54 -4.05
N HIS A 67 13.88 13.55 -4.01
CA HIS A 67 13.12 14.76 -3.66
C HIS A 67 12.31 14.66 -2.38
N LEU A 68 11.78 13.48 -2.05
CA LEU A 68 10.88 13.37 -0.90
C LEU A 68 11.55 13.68 0.45
N PRO A 69 12.84 13.38 0.69
CA PRO A 69 13.52 13.80 1.92
C PRO A 69 13.46 15.32 2.19
N TYR A 70 13.33 16.13 1.15
CA TYR A 70 13.32 17.59 1.22
C TYR A 70 11.90 18.19 1.20
N GLU A 71 10.86 17.38 1.00
CA GLU A 71 9.48 17.86 0.95
C GLU A 71 9.02 18.35 2.33
N THR A 72 8.38 19.52 2.37
CA THR A 72 7.90 20.16 3.61
C THR A 72 6.39 20.02 3.80
N ASP A 73 5.65 19.67 2.76
CA ASP A 73 4.21 19.48 2.84
C ASP A 73 3.83 18.06 3.27
N LEU A 74 3.01 17.97 4.32
CA LEU A 74 2.59 16.69 4.91
C LEU A 74 1.73 15.85 3.95
N ALA A 75 0.80 16.48 3.23
CA ALA A 75 -0.11 15.77 2.35
C ALA A 75 0.64 15.18 1.15
N ILE A 76 1.64 15.91 0.63
CA ILE A 76 2.53 15.41 -0.43
C ILE A 76 3.33 14.21 0.09
N VAL A 77 3.98 14.32 1.26
CA VAL A 77 4.77 13.21 1.82
C VAL A 77 3.92 11.96 2.01
N GLN A 78 2.75 12.08 2.64
CA GLN A 78 1.85 10.95 2.86
C GLN A 78 1.38 10.32 1.55
N GLY A 79 0.96 11.15 0.58
CA GLY A 79 0.50 10.66 -0.71
C GLY A 79 1.60 9.94 -1.50
N VAL A 80 2.82 10.48 -1.51
CA VAL A 80 3.94 9.92 -2.27
C VAL A 80 4.43 8.62 -1.62
N LEU A 81 4.58 8.58 -0.29
CA LEU A 81 4.93 7.34 0.42
C LEU A 81 3.85 6.27 0.21
N GLY A 82 2.57 6.62 0.33
CA GLY A 82 1.46 5.69 0.13
C GLY A 82 1.42 5.12 -1.29
N PHE A 83 1.62 5.97 -2.31
CA PHE A 83 1.68 5.51 -3.70
C PHE A 83 2.92 4.63 -3.95
N ALA A 84 4.09 5.02 -3.44
CA ALA A 84 5.30 4.23 -3.59
C ALA A 84 5.21 2.85 -2.90
N ARG A 85 4.63 2.81 -1.70
CA ARG A 85 4.42 1.56 -0.95
C ARG A 85 3.39 0.65 -1.63
N HIS A 86 2.20 1.16 -1.91
CA HIS A 86 1.05 0.32 -2.29
C HIS A 86 0.85 0.17 -3.80
N GLN A 87 1.20 1.18 -4.59
CA GLN A 87 1.08 1.08 -6.05
C GLN A 87 2.39 0.63 -6.67
N ILE A 88 3.53 1.22 -6.29
CA ILE A 88 4.80 0.86 -6.90
C ILE A 88 5.31 -0.49 -6.38
N ALA A 89 5.65 -0.58 -5.09
CA ALA A 89 6.30 -1.76 -4.52
C ALA A 89 5.41 -3.01 -4.52
N ASP A 90 4.13 -2.88 -4.16
CA ASP A 90 3.22 -4.03 -4.13
C ASP A 90 2.62 -4.42 -5.48
N ARG A 91 2.44 -3.46 -6.40
CA ARG A 91 1.62 -3.69 -7.60
C ARG A 91 2.31 -3.50 -8.95
N HIS A 92 3.23 -2.56 -9.09
CA HIS A 92 3.86 -2.32 -10.40
C HIS A 92 5.17 -3.08 -10.55
N LEU A 93 5.97 -3.17 -9.49
CA LEU A 93 7.23 -3.90 -9.51
C LEU A 93 7.02 -5.42 -9.62
N PRO A 94 7.94 -6.14 -10.29
CA PRO A 94 8.10 -7.57 -10.13
C PRO A 94 8.35 -7.96 -8.66
N PRO A 95 7.88 -9.12 -8.18
CA PRO A 95 8.08 -9.54 -6.80
C PRO A 95 9.56 -9.54 -6.32
N PRO A 96 10.55 -9.96 -7.14
CA PRO A 96 11.97 -9.93 -6.73
C PRO A 96 12.53 -8.54 -6.44
N ASP A 97 11.96 -7.49 -7.05
CA ASP A 97 12.47 -6.11 -6.92
C ASP A 97 11.85 -5.39 -5.71
N ARG A 98 10.82 -5.98 -5.09
CA ARG A 98 10.09 -5.38 -3.98
C ARG A 98 10.96 -5.14 -2.74
N PRO A 99 11.84 -6.07 -2.29
CA PRO A 99 12.69 -5.82 -1.12
C PRO A 99 13.56 -4.56 -1.28
N GLU A 100 14.23 -4.39 -2.42
CA GLU A 100 15.06 -3.20 -2.68
C GLU A 100 14.22 -1.90 -2.64
N ALA A 101 13.00 -1.94 -3.18
CA ALA A 101 12.09 -0.79 -3.11
C ALA A 101 11.70 -0.45 -1.66
N LEU A 102 11.43 -1.44 -0.81
CA LEU A 102 11.12 -1.21 0.60
C LEU A 102 12.32 -0.65 1.37
N ASP A 103 13.52 -1.13 1.10
CA ASP A 103 14.75 -0.61 1.73
C ASP A 103 14.99 0.85 1.34
N GLY A 104 14.80 1.18 0.06
CA GLY A 104 14.86 2.55 -0.44
C GLY A 104 13.83 3.49 0.22
N LEU A 105 12.60 3.02 0.40
CA LEU A 105 11.55 3.79 1.08
C LEU A 105 11.84 3.95 2.58
N THR A 106 12.41 2.94 3.22
CA THR A 106 12.87 3.02 4.61
C THR A 106 13.96 4.07 4.75
N ALA A 107 14.93 4.12 3.83
CA ALA A 107 15.98 5.15 3.82
C ALA A 107 15.40 6.56 3.67
N VAL A 108 14.42 6.76 2.78
CA VAL A 108 13.72 8.05 2.63
C VAL A 108 13.01 8.47 3.93
N CYS A 109 12.36 7.52 4.61
CA CYS A 109 11.71 7.79 5.87
C CYS A 109 12.72 8.15 6.98
N ARG A 110 13.88 7.49 7.03
CA ARG A 110 14.96 7.85 7.96
C ARG A 110 15.49 9.27 7.71
N ASP A 111 15.74 9.63 6.45
CA ASP A 111 16.18 10.99 6.11
C ASP A 111 15.14 12.06 6.54
N LEU A 112 13.85 11.75 6.41
CA LEU A 112 12.77 12.62 6.89
C LEU A 112 12.75 12.74 8.42
N LEU A 113 12.98 11.63 9.15
CA LEU A 113 13.10 11.63 10.61
C LEU A 113 14.28 12.48 11.08
N ASP A 114 15.43 12.35 10.43
CA ASP A 114 16.65 13.10 10.74
C ASP A 114 16.45 14.60 10.48
N ARG A 115 15.88 14.98 9.34
CA ARG A 115 15.59 16.38 9.02
C ARG A 115 14.61 17.02 9.99
N THR A 116 13.66 16.25 10.53
CA THR A 116 12.62 16.73 11.45
C THR A 116 12.97 16.48 12.93
N ALA A 117 14.25 16.23 13.23
CA ALA A 117 14.73 15.96 14.58
C ALA A 117 14.62 17.16 15.54
N ASP A 118 14.53 18.38 15.00
CA ASP A 118 14.28 19.61 15.77
C ASP A 118 12.87 19.69 16.38
N GLY A 119 11.97 18.77 15.98
CA GLY A 119 10.59 18.72 16.44
C GLY A 119 9.66 19.73 15.78
N GLY A 120 10.16 20.52 14.82
CA GLY A 120 9.38 21.60 14.17
C GLY A 120 8.22 21.10 13.30
N ASN A 121 8.22 19.82 12.91
CA ASN A 121 7.22 19.22 12.03
C ASN A 121 6.74 17.85 12.53
N PRO A 122 5.95 17.79 13.62
CA PRO A 122 5.52 16.52 14.23
C PRO A 122 4.70 15.64 13.28
N GLY A 123 3.92 16.24 12.37
CA GLY A 123 3.16 15.49 11.37
C GLY A 123 4.05 14.75 10.36
N LEU A 124 5.09 15.40 9.85
CA LEU A 124 6.06 14.78 8.94
C LEU A 124 6.83 13.66 9.66
N ARG A 125 7.23 13.93 10.90
CA ARG A 125 7.93 12.96 11.74
C ARG A 125 7.08 11.70 11.98
N LEU A 126 5.79 11.86 12.27
CA LEU A 126 4.87 10.74 12.43
C LEU A 126 4.64 9.99 11.11
N ALA A 127 4.51 10.70 9.98
CA ALA A 127 4.37 10.07 8.66
C ALA A 127 5.60 9.23 8.30
N ALA A 128 6.80 9.76 8.55
CA ALA A 128 8.06 9.06 8.34
C ALA A 128 8.21 7.84 9.26
N ALA A 129 7.86 7.96 10.54
CA ALA A 129 7.88 6.83 11.47
C ALA A 129 6.93 5.69 11.04
N ARG A 130 5.70 6.02 10.63
CA ARG A 130 4.77 5.03 10.05
C ARG A 130 5.35 4.39 8.79
N GLY A 131 5.95 5.19 7.92
CA GLY A 131 6.65 4.73 6.73
C GLY A 131 7.78 3.74 7.03
N CYS A 132 8.62 4.01 8.04
CA CYS A 132 9.62 3.04 8.50
C CYS A 132 8.97 1.71 8.90
N LEU A 133 7.93 1.74 9.73
CA LEU A 133 7.24 0.53 10.21
C LEU A 133 6.57 -0.28 9.08
N ASP A 134 6.08 0.40 8.04
CA ASP A 134 5.44 -0.25 6.88
C ASP A 134 6.41 -0.93 5.91
N ASN A 135 7.64 -0.42 5.86
CA ASN A 135 8.63 -0.81 4.86
C ASN A 135 9.70 -1.74 5.42
N LEU A 136 10.13 -1.55 6.68
CA LEU A 136 11.27 -2.26 7.26
C LEU A 136 11.09 -3.78 7.16
N THR A 137 12.11 -4.46 6.66
CA THR A 137 12.12 -5.91 6.39
C THR A 137 12.97 -6.69 7.40
N ASP A 138 13.81 -6.02 8.19
CA ASP A 138 14.65 -6.62 9.23
C ASP A 138 13.84 -6.84 10.52
N PRO A 139 13.54 -8.10 10.91
CA PRO A 139 12.80 -8.36 12.13
C PRO A 139 13.59 -8.09 13.41
N GLY A 140 14.92 -8.20 13.37
CA GLY A 140 15.79 -7.91 14.51
C GLY A 140 15.73 -6.43 14.88
N GLU A 141 15.78 -5.56 13.87
CA GLU A 141 15.63 -4.12 14.06
C GLU A 141 14.23 -3.77 14.60
N LEU A 142 13.16 -4.33 14.02
CA LEU A 142 11.79 -4.14 14.52
C LEU A 142 11.64 -4.58 15.98
N ARG A 143 12.20 -5.74 16.36
CA ARG A 143 12.19 -6.22 17.75
C ARG A 143 12.94 -5.26 18.68
N ALA A 144 14.09 -4.76 18.26
CA ALA A 144 14.83 -3.77 19.04
C ALA A 144 14.00 -2.49 19.29
N TRP A 145 13.25 -2.02 18.29
CA TRP A 145 12.38 -0.84 18.42
C TRP A 145 11.20 -1.11 19.37
N LEU A 146 10.59 -2.30 19.28
CA LEU A 146 9.52 -2.71 20.17
C LEU A 146 9.98 -2.77 21.63
N THR A 147 11.17 -3.32 21.88
CA THR A 147 11.80 -3.38 23.20
C THR A 147 12.17 -1.99 23.71
N ALA A 148 12.71 -1.12 22.86
CA ALA A 148 13.04 0.26 23.22
C ALA A 148 11.80 1.14 23.45
N GLY A 149 10.64 0.75 22.93
CA GLY A 149 9.40 1.53 23.04
C GLY A 149 9.39 2.80 22.17
N THR A 150 10.27 2.88 21.17
CA THR A 150 10.42 4.07 20.32
C THR A 150 10.95 3.73 18.94
N VAL A 151 10.59 4.52 17.93
CA VAL A 151 11.25 4.50 16.63
C VAL A 151 12.54 5.34 16.74
N PRO A 152 13.73 4.83 16.35
CA PRO A 152 14.97 5.61 16.37
C PRO A 152 14.83 6.88 15.55
N GLY A 153 15.22 8.01 16.15
CA GLY A 153 15.04 9.31 15.51
C GLY A 153 13.57 9.68 15.26
N GLY A 154 12.60 8.95 15.81
CA GLY A 154 11.15 9.14 15.67
C GLY A 154 10.43 9.37 17.01
N PRO A 155 9.09 9.24 17.04
CA PRO A 155 8.30 9.34 18.26
C PRO A 155 8.33 8.03 19.08
N ALA A 156 7.93 8.13 20.35
CA ALA A 156 7.63 6.96 21.17
C ALA A 156 6.50 6.13 20.54
N LEU A 157 6.51 4.82 20.80
CA LEU A 157 5.48 3.92 20.32
C LEU A 157 4.20 4.07 21.16
N ASP A 158 3.30 4.92 20.67
CA ASP A 158 1.91 4.91 21.14
C ASP A 158 1.21 3.57 20.77
N PRO A 159 -0.01 3.30 21.27
CA PRO A 159 -0.71 2.06 20.96
C PRO A 159 -0.88 1.79 19.46
N GLU A 160 -1.13 2.81 18.64
CA GLU A 160 -1.29 2.64 17.18
C GLU A 160 0.03 2.17 16.54
N LEU A 161 1.14 2.84 16.85
CA LEU A 161 2.46 2.49 16.32
C LEU A 161 2.93 1.13 16.84
N ARG A 162 2.62 0.78 18.09
CA ARG A 162 2.94 -0.54 18.65
C ARG A 162 2.23 -1.67 17.91
N TRP A 163 0.94 -1.53 17.63
CA TRP A 163 0.20 -2.50 16.81
C TRP A 163 0.66 -2.55 15.37
N ARG A 164 1.05 -1.41 14.79
CA ARG A 164 1.61 -1.35 13.43
C ARG A 164 2.94 -2.08 13.33
N LEU A 165 3.83 -1.88 14.32
CA LEU A 165 5.10 -2.59 14.43
C LEU A 165 4.85 -4.09 14.60
N LEU A 166 3.97 -4.48 15.52
CA LEU A 166 3.65 -5.88 15.76
C LEU A 166 3.03 -6.55 14.52
N LEU A 167 2.18 -5.85 13.77
CA LEU A 167 1.69 -6.33 12.49
C LEU A 167 2.86 -6.61 11.54
N ARG A 168 3.81 -5.68 11.41
CA ARG A 168 4.97 -5.88 10.52
C ARG A 168 5.79 -7.11 10.93
N LEU A 169 6.08 -7.27 12.22
CA LEU A 169 6.74 -8.48 12.74
C LEU A 169 5.93 -9.75 12.43
N THR A 170 4.61 -9.69 12.58
CA THR A 170 3.71 -10.83 12.31
C THR A 170 3.73 -11.20 10.83
N VAL A 171 3.65 -10.23 9.93
CA VAL A 171 3.73 -10.44 8.47
C VAL A 171 5.02 -11.15 8.08
N LEU A 172 6.15 -10.75 8.71
CA LEU A 172 7.47 -11.32 8.50
C LEU A 172 7.69 -12.67 9.22
N GLY A 173 6.69 -13.19 9.94
CA GLY A 173 6.79 -14.44 10.71
C GLY A 173 7.66 -14.35 11.95
N ALA A 174 7.99 -13.14 12.38
CA ALA A 174 8.85 -12.85 13.53
C ALA A 174 8.08 -12.50 14.81
N ALA A 175 6.74 -12.51 14.76
CA ALA A 175 5.85 -12.47 15.92
C ALA A 175 4.71 -13.49 15.75
N GLY A 176 4.32 -14.13 16.85
CA GLY A 176 3.32 -15.20 16.87
C GLY A 176 2.11 -14.90 17.75
N PRO A 177 1.19 -15.88 17.93
CA PRO A 177 0.00 -15.71 18.75
C PRO A 177 0.27 -15.21 20.17
N ALA A 178 1.33 -15.70 20.82
CA ALA A 178 1.71 -15.27 22.17
C ALA A 178 2.08 -13.78 22.22
N ASP A 179 2.83 -13.26 21.24
CA ASP A 179 3.16 -11.83 21.18
C ASP A 179 1.89 -10.98 21.01
N ILE A 180 0.94 -11.45 20.20
CA ILE A 180 -0.35 -10.78 19.97
C ILE A 180 -1.20 -10.78 21.24
N ASP A 181 -1.25 -11.89 21.96
CA ASP A 181 -2.03 -12.01 23.19
C ASP A 181 -1.42 -11.15 24.31
N THR A 182 -0.09 -11.08 24.43
CA THR A 182 0.59 -10.15 25.34
C THR A 182 0.25 -8.70 25.00
N ALA A 183 0.39 -8.29 23.74
CA ALA A 183 0.06 -6.93 23.33
C ALA A 183 -1.42 -6.58 23.55
N LEU A 184 -2.33 -7.54 23.37
CA LEU A 184 -3.76 -7.36 23.65
C LEU A 184 -4.07 -7.27 25.14
N ALA A 185 -3.34 -7.99 25.99
CA ALA A 185 -3.48 -7.86 27.44
C ALA A 185 -3.04 -6.46 27.91
N ASP A 186 -1.99 -5.90 27.30
CA ASP A 186 -1.52 -4.53 27.56
C ASP A 186 -2.46 -3.44 27.00
N ASP A 187 -3.18 -3.73 25.90
CA ASP A 187 -4.17 -2.84 25.28
C ASP A 187 -5.51 -3.57 25.02
N PRO A 188 -6.36 -3.77 26.04
CA PRO A 188 -7.63 -4.49 25.90
C PRO A 188 -8.74 -3.65 25.22
N GLY A 189 -8.41 -2.43 24.79
CA GLY A 189 -9.32 -1.49 24.19
C GLY A 189 -9.87 -1.93 22.83
N ALA A 190 -10.71 -1.09 22.24
CA ALA A 190 -11.24 -1.36 20.90
C ALA A 190 -10.13 -1.35 19.83
N THR A 191 -9.17 -0.43 19.96
CA THR A 191 -7.98 -0.36 19.09
C THR A 191 -7.12 -1.61 19.20
N GLY A 192 -6.83 -2.08 20.42
CA GLY A 192 -6.04 -3.30 20.57
C GLY A 192 -6.74 -4.57 20.11
N ARG A 193 -8.06 -4.68 20.29
CA ARG A 193 -8.82 -5.81 19.71
C ARG A 193 -8.77 -5.83 18.19
N GLU A 194 -8.86 -4.67 17.52
CA GLU A 194 -8.66 -4.60 16.06
C GLU A 194 -7.23 -4.94 15.65
N GLY A 195 -6.24 -4.40 16.37
CA GLY A 195 -4.84 -4.69 16.15
C GLY A 195 -4.57 -6.19 16.22
N ALA A 196 -5.12 -6.86 17.24
CA ALA A 196 -5.03 -8.30 17.40
C ALA A 196 -5.72 -9.06 16.27
N ALA A 197 -6.93 -8.66 15.86
CA ALA A 197 -7.62 -9.29 14.73
C ALA A 197 -6.80 -9.18 13.43
N ARG A 198 -6.24 -8.00 13.15
CA ARG A 198 -5.37 -7.76 11.99
C ARG A 198 -4.11 -8.61 12.05
N CYS A 199 -3.42 -8.65 13.19
CA CYS A 199 -2.20 -9.46 13.33
C CYS A 199 -2.51 -10.96 13.19
N ARG A 200 -3.59 -11.46 13.81
CA ARG A 200 -3.99 -12.88 13.69
C ARG A 200 -4.26 -13.26 12.23
N ALA A 201 -4.92 -12.40 11.46
CA ALA A 201 -5.14 -12.62 10.03
C ALA A 201 -3.84 -12.53 9.19
N ALA A 202 -2.84 -11.82 9.70
CA ALA A 202 -1.54 -11.64 9.05
C ALA A 202 -0.52 -12.74 9.39
N LEU A 203 -0.81 -13.67 10.30
CA LEU A 203 0.09 -14.79 10.60
C LEU A 203 0.39 -15.60 9.32
N PRO A 204 1.66 -15.91 9.02
CA PRO A 204 2.07 -16.72 7.87
C PRO A 204 1.87 -18.21 8.13
N ASP A 205 0.69 -18.57 8.62
CA ASP A 205 0.33 -19.94 9.02
C ASP A 205 -0.95 -20.38 8.27
N PRO A 206 -0.98 -21.58 7.64
CA PRO A 206 -2.15 -22.05 6.91
C PRO A 206 -3.44 -22.12 7.74
N ALA A 207 -3.36 -22.55 9.01
CA ALA A 207 -4.55 -22.66 9.87
C ALA A 207 -5.08 -21.27 10.28
N ALA A 208 -4.18 -20.32 10.54
CA ALA A 208 -4.53 -18.92 10.78
C ALA A 208 -5.19 -18.29 9.54
N LYS A 209 -4.67 -18.57 8.33
CA LYS A 209 -5.31 -18.11 7.08
C LYS A 209 -6.70 -18.71 6.90
N GLU A 210 -6.88 -19.99 7.15
CA GLU A 210 -8.23 -20.58 7.02
C GLU A 210 -9.20 -20.02 8.05
N THR A 211 -8.74 -19.77 9.28
CA THR A 211 -9.56 -19.12 10.31
C THR A 211 -9.97 -17.70 9.91
N ALA A 212 -9.02 -16.90 9.41
CA ALA A 212 -9.30 -15.56 8.92
C ALA A 212 -10.22 -15.57 7.69
N TRP A 213 -10.04 -16.53 6.78
CA TRP A 213 -10.91 -16.72 5.63
C TRP A 213 -12.36 -16.99 6.06
N ASN A 214 -12.56 -17.96 6.95
CA ASN A 214 -13.88 -18.30 7.47
C ASN A 214 -14.55 -17.09 8.14
N ALA A 215 -13.79 -16.30 8.91
CA ALA A 215 -14.31 -15.10 9.56
C ALA A 215 -14.70 -13.99 8.57
N LEU A 216 -14.05 -13.91 7.41
CA LEU A 216 -14.36 -12.94 6.36
C LEU A 216 -15.58 -13.35 5.52
N PHE A 217 -15.64 -14.62 5.11
CA PHE A 217 -16.56 -15.07 4.05
C PHE A 217 -17.65 -16.03 4.52
N ASP A 218 -17.37 -16.87 5.52
CA ASP A 218 -18.24 -17.99 5.90
C ASP A 218 -19.02 -17.76 7.21
N SER A 219 -18.57 -16.80 8.04
CA SER A 219 -19.24 -16.37 9.28
C SER A 219 -19.81 -14.95 9.18
N ASP A 220 -20.86 -14.70 9.96
CA ASP A 220 -21.53 -13.39 10.08
C ASP A 220 -21.31 -12.75 11.47
N ASP A 221 -20.48 -13.36 12.33
CA ASP A 221 -20.35 -13.00 13.75
C ASP A 221 -19.54 -11.71 13.98
N LEU A 222 -18.66 -11.37 13.03
CA LEU A 222 -17.81 -10.19 13.14
C LEU A 222 -18.57 -8.90 12.81
N SER A 223 -18.37 -7.88 13.66
CA SER A 223 -18.75 -6.51 13.30
C SER A 223 -17.97 -6.01 12.10
N ASN A 224 -18.50 -5.02 11.38
CA ASN A 224 -17.84 -4.41 10.21
C ASN A 224 -16.40 -3.97 10.51
N ARG A 225 -16.17 -3.48 11.74
CA ARG A 225 -14.85 -3.05 12.23
C ARG A 225 -13.85 -4.21 12.25
N PHE A 226 -14.26 -5.38 12.77
CA PHE A 226 -13.42 -6.56 12.79
C PHE A 226 -13.27 -7.23 11.43
N VAL A 227 -14.29 -7.21 10.56
CA VAL A 227 -14.15 -7.68 9.17
C VAL A 227 -13.09 -6.87 8.45
N LYS A 228 -13.14 -5.54 8.57
CA LYS A 228 -12.13 -4.65 7.97
C LYS A 228 -10.73 -4.95 8.50
N ALA A 229 -10.55 -5.01 9.81
CA ALA A 229 -9.25 -5.33 10.42
C ALA A 229 -8.71 -6.70 9.96
N THR A 230 -9.58 -7.72 9.88
CA THR A 230 -9.22 -9.06 9.40
C THR A 230 -8.81 -9.01 7.91
N ALA A 231 -9.55 -8.28 7.08
CA ALA A 231 -9.25 -8.14 5.65
C ALA A 231 -7.92 -7.43 5.40
N GLU A 232 -7.63 -6.35 6.15
CA GLU A 232 -6.35 -5.64 6.12
C GLU A 232 -5.16 -6.53 6.51
N GLY A 233 -5.38 -7.54 7.36
CA GLY A 233 -4.36 -8.49 7.78
C GLY A 233 -4.17 -9.65 6.81
N PHE A 234 -5.20 -10.03 6.05
CA PHE A 234 -5.21 -11.28 5.30
C PHE A 234 -4.24 -11.30 4.10
N TRP A 235 -4.34 -10.31 3.21
CA TRP A 235 -3.60 -10.27 1.94
C TRP A 235 -2.23 -9.57 2.10
N GLN A 236 -1.22 -10.34 2.50
CA GLN A 236 0.15 -9.83 2.67
C GLN A 236 1.04 -10.24 1.48
N PRO A 237 1.66 -9.29 0.75
CA PRO A 237 2.51 -9.61 -0.40
C PRO A 237 3.68 -10.56 -0.09
N GLU A 238 4.22 -10.50 1.13
CA GLU A 238 5.28 -11.38 1.64
C GLU A 238 4.85 -12.86 1.71
N GLN A 239 3.55 -13.13 1.69
CA GLN A 239 2.95 -14.45 1.89
C GLN A 239 2.29 -14.98 0.60
N ARG A 240 2.70 -14.47 -0.57
CA ARG A 240 2.11 -14.79 -1.88
C ARG A 240 1.90 -16.29 -2.12
N ASP A 241 2.90 -17.12 -1.81
CA ASP A 241 2.82 -18.56 -2.06
C ASP A 241 1.70 -19.21 -1.24
N LEU A 242 1.57 -18.83 0.04
CA LEU A 242 0.50 -19.28 0.93
C LEU A 242 -0.88 -18.80 0.46
N LEU A 243 -0.95 -17.64 -0.20
CA LEU A 243 -2.19 -16.98 -0.60
C LEU A 243 -2.71 -17.43 -1.98
N THR A 244 -1.90 -18.14 -2.77
CA THR A 244 -2.24 -18.53 -4.15
C THR A 244 -3.56 -19.30 -4.26
N GLY A 245 -3.83 -20.23 -3.33
CA GLY A 245 -5.08 -21.01 -3.32
C GLY A 245 -6.35 -20.20 -3.05
N TYR A 246 -6.21 -19.05 -2.37
CA TYR A 246 -7.34 -18.22 -1.97
C TYR A 246 -7.84 -17.30 -3.09
N VAL A 247 -6.97 -16.93 -4.04
CA VAL A 247 -7.35 -16.06 -5.18
C VAL A 247 -8.52 -16.65 -5.97
N ARG A 248 -8.46 -17.96 -6.26
CA ARG A 248 -9.55 -18.67 -6.96
C ARG A 248 -10.85 -18.73 -6.16
N ARG A 249 -10.77 -18.76 -4.83
CA ARG A 249 -11.92 -18.84 -3.92
C ARG A 249 -12.61 -17.48 -3.74
N TYR A 250 -11.90 -16.37 -4.00
CA TYR A 250 -12.33 -15.02 -3.63
C TYR A 250 -13.66 -14.59 -4.23
N HIS A 251 -13.82 -14.62 -5.56
CA HIS A 251 -15.01 -14.04 -6.18
C HIS A 251 -16.32 -14.73 -5.74
N PRO A 252 -16.45 -16.07 -5.78
CA PRO A 252 -17.66 -16.73 -5.28
C PRO A 252 -17.93 -16.45 -3.80
N ALA A 253 -16.88 -16.47 -2.97
CA ALA A 253 -16.98 -16.22 -1.54
C ALA A 253 -17.41 -14.78 -1.23
N ALA A 254 -16.84 -13.80 -1.93
CA ALA A 254 -17.17 -12.39 -1.79
C ALA A 254 -18.62 -12.10 -2.21
N VAL A 255 -19.09 -12.69 -3.32
CA VAL A 255 -20.48 -12.56 -3.78
C VAL A 255 -21.45 -13.10 -2.73
N ALA A 256 -21.21 -14.32 -2.24
CA ALA A 256 -22.07 -14.97 -1.25
C ALA A 256 -22.11 -14.17 0.07
N ALA A 257 -20.95 -13.76 0.58
CA ALA A 257 -20.85 -13.00 1.82
C ALA A 257 -21.49 -11.60 1.69
N ALA A 258 -21.28 -10.92 0.55
CA ALA A 258 -21.85 -9.60 0.30
C ALA A 258 -23.39 -9.64 0.19
N ALA A 259 -23.94 -10.67 -0.45
CA ALA A 259 -25.39 -10.87 -0.54
C ALA A 259 -26.02 -11.10 0.85
N ARG A 260 -25.35 -11.90 1.68
CA ARG A 260 -25.81 -12.25 3.03
C ARG A 260 -25.68 -11.10 4.03
N ARG A 261 -24.57 -10.34 3.97
CA ARG A 261 -24.17 -9.36 5.00
C ARG A 261 -24.38 -7.90 4.60
N GLY A 262 -24.83 -7.64 3.39
CA GLY A 262 -25.27 -6.32 2.92
C GLY A 262 -24.16 -5.35 2.49
N PRO A 263 -24.53 -4.11 2.12
CA PRO A 263 -23.65 -3.19 1.38
C PRO A 263 -22.37 -2.75 2.10
N ALA A 264 -22.41 -2.66 3.43
CA ALA A 264 -21.24 -2.25 4.21
C ALA A 264 -20.12 -3.30 4.13
N ILE A 265 -20.46 -4.57 4.34
CA ILE A 265 -19.52 -5.69 4.19
C ILE A 265 -19.12 -5.86 2.72
N ALA A 266 -20.05 -5.72 1.77
CA ALA A 266 -19.75 -5.76 0.34
C ALA A 266 -18.65 -4.76 -0.05
N THR A 267 -18.68 -3.55 0.52
CA THR A 267 -17.66 -2.53 0.29
C THR A 267 -16.30 -2.94 0.86
N ILE A 268 -16.28 -3.49 2.08
CA ILE A 268 -15.05 -3.95 2.74
C ILE A 268 -14.43 -5.11 1.96
N LEU A 269 -15.23 -6.10 1.58
CA LEU A 269 -14.73 -7.28 0.85
C LEU A 269 -14.21 -6.91 -0.54
N GLY A 270 -14.77 -5.90 -1.20
CA GLY A 270 -14.30 -5.42 -2.50
C GLY A 270 -13.08 -4.48 -2.44
N ARG A 271 -12.78 -3.88 -1.29
CA ARG A 271 -11.64 -2.97 -1.11
C ARG A 271 -10.50 -3.65 -0.36
N GLU A 272 -10.65 -3.83 0.94
CA GLU A 272 -9.65 -4.46 1.81
C GLU A 272 -9.59 -5.98 1.61
N GLY A 273 -10.72 -6.61 1.30
CA GLY A 273 -10.81 -8.05 1.06
C GLY A 273 -10.38 -8.51 -0.33
N TYR A 274 -10.04 -7.61 -1.25
CA TYR A 274 -9.67 -7.95 -2.62
C TYR A 274 -8.18 -8.36 -2.72
N PRO A 275 -7.83 -9.42 -3.48
CA PRO A 275 -6.45 -9.89 -3.63
C PRO A 275 -5.60 -8.97 -4.53
N ALA A 276 -5.32 -7.74 -4.09
CA ALA A 276 -4.69 -6.70 -4.91
C ALA A 276 -3.26 -7.01 -5.40
N HIS A 277 -2.59 -8.01 -4.83
CA HIS A 277 -1.25 -8.48 -5.23
C HIS A 277 -1.29 -9.64 -6.25
N ALA A 278 -2.46 -10.25 -6.47
CA ALA A 278 -2.69 -11.25 -7.52
C ALA A 278 -2.86 -10.51 -8.85
N LEU A 279 -1.73 -10.29 -9.53
CA LEU A 279 -1.61 -9.37 -10.66
C LEU A 279 -1.25 -10.14 -11.92
N ASP A 280 -2.21 -10.94 -12.36
CA ASP A 280 -2.11 -11.81 -13.53
C ASP A 280 -3.41 -11.83 -14.33
N GLU A 281 -3.32 -12.34 -15.57
CA GLU A 281 -4.45 -12.44 -16.49
C GLU A 281 -5.54 -13.37 -15.97
N GLU A 282 -5.20 -14.37 -15.14
CA GLU A 282 -6.18 -15.27 -14.57
C GLU A 282 -7.09 -14.55 -13.56
N THR A 283 -6.51 -13.76 -12.67
CA THR A 283 -7.24 -12.94 -11.70
C THR A 283 -8.17 -11.96 -12.42
N LEU A 284 -7.69 -11.31 -13.48
CA LEU A 284 -8.51 -10.41 -14.30
C LEU A 284 -9.68 -11.16 -14.98
N ARG A 285 -9.42 -12.36 -15.51
CA ARG A 285 -10.43 -13.21 -16.14
C ARG A 285 -11.51 -13.62 -15.14
N LEU A 286 -11.12 -14.07 -13.95
CA LEU A 286 -12.03 -14.49 -12.88
C LEU A 286 -12.95 -13.35 -12.43
N GLY A 287 -12.39 -12.15 -12.22
CA GLY A 287 -13.21 -10.99 -11.83
C GLY A 287 -14.20 -10.55 -12.91
N ARG A 288 -13.77 -10.53 -14.18
CA ARG A 288 -14.68 -10.25 -15.31
C ARG A 288 -15.75 -11.32 -15.51
N GLU A 289 -15.46 -12.57 -15.18
CA GLU A 289 -16.45 -13.64 -15.18
C GLU A 289 -17.49 -13.41 -14.07
N CYS A 290 -17.04 -13.11 -12.85
CA CYS A 290 -17.91 -12.79 -11.72
C CYS A 290 -18.87 -11.63 -12.03
N LEU A 291 -18.36 -10.52 -12.58
CA LEU A 291 -19.20 -9.37 -12.94
C LEU A 291 -20.27 -9.68 -14.00
N ARG A 292 -20.02 -10.66 -14.88
CA ARG A 292 -20.95 -11.06 -15.94
C ARG A 292 -21.96 -12.11 -15.49
N ARG A 293 -21.57 -13.05 -14.62
CA ARG A 293 -22.36 -14.26 -14.33
C ARG A 293 -23.01 -14.29 -12.96
N ASP A 294 -22.34 -13.72 -11.96
CA ASP A 294 -22.69 -13.96 -10.55
C ASP A 294 -23.52 -12.82 -9.93
N GLU A 295 -23.89 -11.83 -10.75
CA GLU A 295 -24.72 -10.68 -10.39
C GLU A 295 -24.42 -10.10 -8.98
N PRO A 296 -23.17 -9.70 -8.68
CA PRO A 296 -22.81 -9.16 -7.38
C PRO A 296 -23.70 -7.97 -7.00
N VAL A 297 -24.02 -7.87 -5.71
CA VAL A 297 -24.76 -6.73 -5.16
C VAL A 297 -24.11 -5.40 -5.55
N PRO A 298 -24.87 -4.31 -5.75
CA PRO A 298 -24.34 -3.08 -6.35
C PRO A 298 -23.07 -2.51 -5.69
N ALA A 299 -22.97 -2.59 -4.36
CA ALA A 299 -21.81 -2.13 -3.61
C ALA A 299 -20.54 -2.96 -3.90
N LEU A 300 -20.66 -4.28 -4.06
CA LEU A 300 -19.54 -5.15 -4.44
C LEU A 300 -19.21 -4.99 -5.93
N ARG A 301 -20.23 -4.88 -6.79
CA ARG A 301 -20.02 -4.64 -8.23
C ARG A 301 -19.15 -3.41 -8.47
N ARG A 302 -19.53 -2.28 -7.85
CA ARG A 302 -18.79 -1.02 -8.00
C ARG A 302 -17.32 -1.15 -7.61
N THR A 303 -17.03 -1.78 -6.47
CA THR A 303 -15.64 -1.93 -6.01
C THR A 303 -14.87 -2.91 -6.90
N LEU A 304 -15.48 -3.99 -7.36
CA LEU A 304 -14.86 -4.91 -8.32
C LEU A 304 -14.58 -4.26 -9.68
N ASP A 305 -15.49 -3.43 -10.19
CA ASP A 305 -15.27 -2.66 -11.43
C ASP A 305 -14.01 -1.80 -11.31
N ASP A 306 -13.87 -1.03 -10.22
CA ASP A 306 -12.70 -0.20 -9.95
C ASP A 306 -11.40 -1.04 -9.86
N GLN A 307 -11.44 -2.16 -9.12
CA GLN A 307 -10.27 -3.04 -8.94
C GLN A 307 -9.82 -3.70 -10.25
N LEU A 308 -10.77 -4.07 -11.12
CA LEU A 308 -10.49 -4.73 -12.39
C LEU A 308 -10.02 -3.75 -13.47
N ASP A 309 -10.48 -2.49 -13.46
CA ASP A 309 -9.89 -1.45 -14.31
C ASP A 309 -8.43 -1.20 -13.92
N ASP A 310 -8.17 -1.04 -12.61
CA ASP A 310 -6.83 -0.88 -12.06
C ASP A 310 -5.92 -2.06 -12.44
N LEU A 311 -6.38 -3.30 -12.25
CA LEU A 311 -5.63 -4.50 -12.61
C LEU A 311 -5.33 -4.55 -14.11
N ALA A 312 -6.32 -4.29 -14.96
CA ALA A 312 -6.14 -4.28 -16.41
C ALA A 312 -5.13 -3.20 -16.84
N ARG A 313 -5.14 -2.04 -16.17
CA ARG A 313 -4.18 -0.95 -16.42
C ARG A 313 -2.76 -1.34 -16.02
N ILE A 314 -2.58 -1.95 -14.84
CA ILE A 314 -1.28 -2.44 -14.37
C ILE A 314 -0.70 -3.47 -15.34
N LEU A 315 -1.50 -4.44 -15.80
CA LEU A 315 -1.06 -5.46 -16.75
C LEU A 315 -0.60 -4.85 -18.08
N ARG A 316 -1.33 -3.85 -18.61
CA ARG A 316 -0.91 -3.10 -19.81
C ARG A 316 0.42 -2.36 -19.58
N ALA A 317 0.55 -1.64 -18.46
CA ALA A 317 1.75 -0.89 -18.13
C ALA A 317 2.98 -1.82 -18.00
N ARG A 318 2.83 -2.99 -17.38
CA ARG A 318 3.92 -3.98 -17.27
C ARG A 318 4.37 -4.49 -18.64
N THR A 319 3.43 -4.82 -19.53
CA THR A 319 3.77 -5.27 -20.89
C THR A 319 4.58 -4.22 -21.64
N ILE A 320 4.21 -2.93 -21.58
CA ILE A 320 4.95 -1.83 -22.20
C ILE A 320 6.41 -1.81 -21.72
N HIS A 321 6.63 -1.90 -20.40
CA HIS A 321 7.97 -1.82 -19.82
C HIS A 321 8.85 -3.05 -20.10
N THR A 322 8.25 -4.24 -20.21
CA THR A 322 8.97 -5.45 -20.64
C THR A 322 9.39 -5.34 -22.11
N THR A 323 8.52 -4.81 -22.98
CA THR A 323 8.84 -4.60 -24.41
C THR A 323 9.87 -3.49 -24.63
N GLY A 324 9.86 -2.42 -23.82
CA GLY A 324 10.85 -1.34 -23.90
C GLY A 324 12.26 -1.74 -23.45
N HIS A 325 12.38 -2.66 -22.48
CA HIS A 325 13.68 -3.22 -22.08
C HIS A 325 14.31 -4.12 -23.15
N THR A 326 13.49 -4.78 -23.96
CA THR A 326 13.97 -5.69 -25.03
C THR A 326 14.36 -4.94 -26.30
N THR A 327 13.78 -3.77 -26.57
CA THR A 327 14.13 -2.93 -27.74
C THR A 327 15.28 -1.96 -27.49
N GLY A 328 15.62 -1.65 -26.23
CA GLY A 328 16.76 -0.79 -25.87
C GLY A 328 18.11 -1.52 -25.71
N ALA A 329 18.15 -2.84 -25.92
CA ALA A 329 19.35 -3.68 -25.83
C ALA A 329 19.87 -4.15 -27.20
N GLY A 330 19.42 -3.52 -28.30
CA GLY A 330 19.81 -3.81 -29.67
C GLY A 330 20.62 -2.69 -30.32
#